data_AF-A0A6J4ZKT4-F1
#
_entry.id   AF-A0A6J4ZKT4-F1
#
_cell.length_a   1.000
_cell.length_b   1.000
_cell.length_c   1.000
_cell.angle_alpha   90.00
_cell.angle_beta   90.00
_cell.angle_gamma   90.00
#
_symmetry.space_group_name_H-M   'P 1'
#
loop_
_entity.id
_entity.type
_entity.pdbx_description
1 polymer ?
#
loop_
_entity_poly.entity_id
_entity_poly.type
_entity_poly.pdbx_seq_one_letter_code
_entity_poly.pdbx_strand_id
1 'polypeptide(L)'
;MREVGSELLLSPDGRFDYLMSYGATDIEASGTWRLEGRQVRLDTPPIQPFSAIAKVGADTRPAQGEDLTVRVYYEGRPVKVDVAMSSTSADYAGTPKQSEGADGVSAPIAPGELKALAVFVPLPAGARWHSVDVSKSDISSRALRIDLELPESASRTPLHMTLALREDGALVAAQGGRELRYEKE
;
A
#
# COMPACT_ATOMS: atom_id res chain seq x y z
N MET A 1 25.04 -9.48 -11.90
CA MET A 1 24.98 -9.95 -10.49
C MET A 1 23.75 -9.30 -9.88
N ARG A 2 22.87 -10.05 -9.21
CA ARG A 2 21.79 -9.47 -8.39
C ARG A 2 22.19 -9.69 -6.95
N GLU A 3 22.28 -8.63 -6.17
CA GLU A 3 22.48 -8.72 -4.73
C GLU A 3 21.20 -9.26 -4.09
N VAL A 4 21.36 -10.21 -3.18
CA VAL A 4 20.27 -10.79 -2.39
C VAL A 4 20.71 -10.72 -0.94
N GLY A 5 19.98 -9.96 -0.14
CA GLY A 5 20.07 -10.01 1.32
C GLY A 5 18.77 -10.60 1.84
N SER A 6 18.85 -11.60 2.71
CA SER A 6 17.67 -12.11 3.41
C SER A 6 18.01 -12.46 4.84
N GLU A 7 17.10 -12.10 5.74
CA GLU A 7 17.20 -12.35 7.17
C GLU A 7 15.89 -12.98 7.66
N LEU A 8 16.00 -13.99 8.52
CA LEU A 8 14.86 -14.65 9.14
C LEU A 8 15.13 -14.81 10.63
N LEU A 9 14.31 -14.16 11.45
CA LEU A 9 14.30 -14.33 12.89
C LEU A 9 13.11 -15.19 13.30
N LEU A 10 13.37 -16.31 13.99
CA LEU A 10 12.35 -17.14 14.62
C LEU A 10 12.41 -16.97 16.13
N SER A 11 11.38 -16.35 16.70
CA SER A 11 11.27 -16.15 18.15
C SER A 11 10.70 -17.41 18.83
N PRO A 12 11.17 -17.78 20.04
CA PRO A 12 10.65 -18.95 20.77
C PRO A 12 9.16 -18.89 21.12
N ASP A 13 8.56 -17.69 21.11
CA ASP A 13 7.14 -17.45 21.32
C ASP A 13 6.27 -17.76 20.09
N GLY A 14 6.88 -18.27 19.01
CA GLY A 14 6.19 -18.59 17.77
C GLY A 14 6.02 -17.40 16.83
N ARG A 15 6.67 -16.25 17.05
CA ARG A 15 6.67 -15.13 16.09
C ARG A 15 7.87 -15.17 15.16
N PHE A 16 7.70 -14.68 13.93
CA PHE A 16 8.80 -14.48 13.00
C PHE A 16 8.86 -13.04 12.49
N ASP A 17 10.07 -12.62 12.14
CA ASP A 17 10.36 -11.44 11.32
C ASP A 17 11.21 -11.88 10.13
N TYR A 18 10.86 -11.37 8.95
CA TYR A 18 11.48 -11.74 7.69
C TYR A 18 11.73 -10.50 6.84
N LEU A 19 12.97 -10.38 6.37
CA LEU A 19 13.37 -9.36 5.40
C LEU A 19 14.02 -10.05 4.20
N MET A 20 13.68 -9.61 2.99
CA MET A 20 14.41 -9.97 1.79
C MET A 20 14.45 -8.80 0.81
N SER A 21 15.64 -8.43 0.39
CA SER A 21 15.85 -7.47 -0.70
C SER A 21 16.38 -8.21 -1.93
N TYR A 22 15.66 -8.09 -3.04
CA TYR A 22 15.99 -8.69 -4.32
C TYR A 22 15.76 -7.72 -5.48
N GLY A 23 16.83 -7.09 -5.95
CA GLY A 23 16.75 -6.11 -7.03
C GLY A 23 15.90 -4.90 -6.63
N ALA A 24 14.72 -4.74 -7.24
CA ALA A 24 13.77 -3.68 -6.93
C ALA A 24 12.59 -4.16 -6.06
N THR A 25 12.66 -5.38 -5.54
CA THR A 25 11.64 -5.97 -4.67
C THR A 25 12.19 -6.10 -3.27
N ASP A 26 11.52 -5.45 -2.33
CA ASP A 26 11.74 -5.64 -0.90
C ASP A 26 10.52 -6.37 -0.32
N ILE A 27 10.78 -7.40 0.49
CA ILE A 27 9.79 -8.12 1.27
C ILE A 27 10.13 -7.89 2.73
N GLU A 28 9.20 -7.29 3.44
CA GLU A 28 9.20 -7.19 4.89
C GLU A 28 7.93 -7.85 5.40
N ALA A 29 8.06 -8.90 6.22
CA ALA A 29 6.93 -9.66 6.72
C ALA A 29 7.14 -10.08 8.17
N SER A 30 6.07 -10.06 8.96
CA SER A 30 6.08 -10.66 10.29
C SER A 30 4.77 -11.38 10.55
N GLY A 31 4.83 -12.43 11.36
CA GLY A 31 3.67 -13.24 11.66
C GLY A 31 3.99 -14.34 12.64
N THR A 32 3.33 -15.47 12.49
CA THR A 32 3.57 -16.65 13.32
C THR A 32 4.29 -17.74 12.55
N TRP A 33 5.13 -18.50 13.26
CA TRP A 33 5.74 -19.70 12.74
C TRP A 33 5.36 -20.92 13.56
N ARG A 34 5.43 -22.08 12.91
CA ARG A 34 5.17 -23.38 13.53
C ARG A 34 5.99 -24.46 12.86
N LEU A 35 6.44 -25.43 13.66
CA LEU A 35 7.10 -26.64 13.18
C LEU A 35 6.04 -27.74 12.97
N GLU A 36 5.97 -28.26 11.75
CA GLU A 36 5.12 -29.38 11.36
C GLU A 36 5.99 -30.50 10.77
N GLY A 37 6.36 -31.47 11.60
CA GLY A 37 7.31 -32.52 11.20
C GLY A 37 8.69 -31.95 10.87
N ARG A 38 9.14 -32.10 9.62
CA ARG A 38 10.40 -31.53 9.09
C ARG A 38 10.18 -30.24 8.29
N GLN A 39 9.10 -29.50 8.56
CA GLN A 39 8.78 -28.26 7.88
C GLN A 39 8.51 -27.13 8.88
N VAL A 40 9.09 -25.96 8.63
CA VAL A 40 8.73 -24.72 9.33
C VAL A 40 7.78 -23.94 8.41
N ARG A 41 6.59 -23.63 8.91
CA ARG A 41 5.63 -22.76 8.21
C ARG A 41 5.70 -21.36 8.80
N LEU A 42 5.74 -20.35 7.94
CA LEU A 42 5.63 -18.93 8.26
C LEU A 42 4.32 -18.41 7.67
N ASP A 43 3.49 -17.82 8.51
CA ASP A 43 2.17 -17.30 8.16
C ASP A 43 2.01 -15.86 8.68
N THR A 44 1.84 -14.89 7.78
CA THR A 44 1.36 -13.55 8.18
C THR A 44 -0.12 -13.60 8.56
N PRO A 45 -0.61 -12.70 9.43
CA PRO A 45 -2.03 -12.57 9.67
C PRO A 45 -2.84 -12.38 8.38
N PRO A 46 -4.10 -12.84 8.32
CA PRO A 46 -4.97 -12.59 7.18
C PRO A 46 -5.08 -11.08 6.88
N ILE A 47 -5.06 -10.73 5.59
CA ILE A 47 -5.25 -9.34 5.16
C ILE A 47 -6.66 -8.92 5.55
N GLN A 48 -6.76 -7.97 6.48
CA GLN A 48 -8.04 -7.36 6.83
C GLN A 48 -8.33 -6.20 5.86
N PRO A 49 -9.55 -6.09 5.31
CA PRO A 49 -9.93 -4.94 4.53
C PRO A 49 -9.82 -3.67 5.39
N PHE A 50 -9.13 -2.66 4.88
CA PHE A 50 -9.11 -1.32 5.46
C PHE A 50 -9.37 -0.27 4.38
N SER A 51 -9.88 0.89 4.80
CA SER A 51 -9.90 2.07 3.95
C SER A 51 -8.73 2.96 4.35
N ALA A 52 -7.91 3.34 3.37
CA ALA A 52 -6.88 4.35 3.61
C ALA A 52 -7.48 5.75 3.78
N ILE A 53 -8.76 5.97 3.44
CA ILE A 53 -9.42 7.28 3.51
C ILE A 53 -9.87 7.57 4.93
N ALA A 54 -9.19 8.50 5.61
CA ALA A 54 -9.52 8.91 6.97
C ALA A 54 -10.46 10.10 6.99
N LYS A 55 -10.17 11.13 6.19
CA LYS A 55 -10.96 12.37 6.13
C LYS A 55 -11.05 12.89 4.72
N VAL A 56 -12.21 13.45 4.41
CA VAL A 56 -12.48 14.17 3.16
C VAL A 56 -13.07 15.52 3.53
N GLY A 57 -12.64 16.59 2.87
CA GLY A 57 -13.18 17.92 3.10
C GLY A 57 -12.68 18.93 2.08
N ALA A 58 -13.01 20.20 2.30
CA ALA A 58 -12.46 21.29 1.52
C ALA A 58 -10.95 21.44 1.80
N ASP A 59 -10.15 21.60 0.74
CA ASP A 59 -8.78 22.08 0.87
C ASP A 59 -8.81 23.60 1.14
N THR A 60 -7.91 24.06 1.99
CA THR A 60 -7.65 25.49 2.22
C THR A 60 -7.10 26.21 0.98
N ARG A 61 -6.52 25.44 0.05
CA ARG A 61 -5.93 25.96 -1.19
C ARG A 61 -6.98 25.96 -2.30
N PRO A 62 -7.03 27.00 -3.13
CA PRO A 62 -8.00 27.07 -4.22
C PRO A 62 -7.79 25.95 -5.23
N ALA A 63 -8.87 25.65 -5.96
CA ALA A 63 -8.81 24.77 -7.11
C ALA A 63 -7.96 25.39 -8.23
N GLN A 64 -7.54 24.56 -9.18
CA GLN A 64 -6.81 25.01 -10.36
C GLN A 64 -7.80 25.59 -11.38
N GLY A 65 -7.90 26.91 -11.42
CA GLY A 65 -8.87 27.59 -12.28
C GLY A 65 -10.29 27.18 -11.92
N GLU A 66 -11.08 26.85 -12.93
CA GLU A 66 -12.48 26.43 -12.76
C GLU A 66 -12.62 24.93 -12.50
N ASP A 67 -11.54 24.13 -12.53
CA ASP A 67 -11.62 22.66 -12.41
C ASP A 67 -11.94 22.21 -10.98
N LEU A 68 -12.36 20.95 -10.85
CA LEU A 68 -12.35 20.25 -9.56
C LEU A 68 -10.92 19.76 -9.32
N THR A 69 -10.28 20.20 -8.24
CA THR A 69 -8.92 19.77 -7.86
C THR A 69 -8.96 18.90 -6.62
N VAL A 70 -8.36 17.72 -6.68
CA VAL A 70 -8.21 16.81 -5.54
C VAL A 70 -6.74 16.75 -5.13
N ARG A 71 -6.49 16.92 -3.83
CA ARG A 71 -5.16 16.80 -3.20
C ARG A 71 -5.21 15.77 -2.09
N VAL A 72 -4.22 14.90 -2.08
CA VAL A 72 -4.11 13.80 -1.12
C VAL A 72 -2.97 14.09 -0.15
N TYR A 73 -3.20 13.84 1.12
CA TYR A 73 -2.25 14.07 2.20
C TYR A 73 -2.05 12.80 3.02
N TYR A 74 -0.84 12.58 3.49
CA TYR A 74 -0.50 11.58 4.50
C TYR A 74 0.30 12.27 5.60
N GLU A 75 -0.11 12.10 6.86
CA GLU A 75 0.51 12.78 8.01
C GLU A 75 0.65 14.30 7.82
N GLY A 76 -0.38 14.91 7.23
CA GLY A 76 -0.43 16.35 6.95
C GLY A 76 0.44 16.83 5.78
N ARG A 77 1.18 15.94 5.10
CA ARG A 77 2.03 16.26 3.96
C ARG A 77 1.37 15.84 2.65
N PRO A 78 1.43 16.66 1.58
CA PRO A 78 0.90 16.26 0.28
C PRO A 78 1.66 15.05 -0.26
N VAL A 79 0.94 14.05 -0.74
CA VAL A 79 1.50 12.85 -1.36
C VAL A 79 1.14 12.78 -2.83
N LYS A 80 2.04 12.19 -3.62
CA LYS A 80 1.90 12.07 -5.07
C LYS A 80 1.35 10.69 -5.38
N VAL A 81 0.04 10.60 -5.44
CA VAL A 81 -0.68 9.37 -5.71
C VAL A 81 -1.72 9.61 -6.80
N ASP A 82 -2.09 8.54 -7.48
CA ASP A 82 -3.08 8.64 -8.54
C ASP A 82 -4.46 8.87 -7.94
N VAL A 83 -5.23 9.72 -8.63
CA VAL A 83 -6.62 9.99 -8.32
C VAL A 83 -7.44 9.66 -9.55
N ALA A 84 -8.55 8.94 -9.34
CA ALA A 84 -9.57 8.70 -10.35
C ALA A 84 -10.87 9.38 -9.95
N MET A 85 -11.48 10.10 -10.89
CA MET A 85 -12.74 10.83 -10.75
C MET A 85 -13.67 10.41 -11.88
N SER A 86 -14.95 10.25 -11.57
CA SER A 86 -15.99 9.97 -12.56
C SER A 86 -17.09 11.02 -12.45
N SER A 87 -17.53 11.56 -13.57
CA SER A 87 -18.70 12.44 -13.68
C SER A 87 -19.88 11.71 -14.31
N THR A 88 -20.98 12.43 -14.57
CA THR A 88 -22.11 11.92 -15.37
C THR A 88 -21.75 11.60 -16.82
N SER A 89 -20.68 12.18 -17.35
CA SER A 89 -20.36 12.20 -18.79
C SER A 89 -18.97 11.70 -19.15
N ALA A 90 -18.03 11.65 -18.19
CA ALA A 90 -16.66 11.26 -18.44
C ALA A 90 -15.93 10.75 -17.19
N ASP A 91 -14.90 9.93 -17.41
CA ASP A 91 -13.96 9.49 -16.39
C ASP A 91 -12.61 10.19 -16.58
N TYR A 92 -11.97 10.53 -15.46
CA TYR A 92 -10.69 11.22 -15.39
C TYR A 92 -9.78 10.47 -14.42
N ALA A 93 -8.53 10.23 -14.81
CA ALA A 93 -7.54 9.67 -13.89
C ALA A 93 -6.17 10.27 -14.18
N GLY A 94 -5.36 10.43 -13.14
CA GLY A 94 -4.01 10.94 -13.30
C GLY A 94 -3.23 11.01 -12.00
N THR A 95 -1.98 11.37 -12.14
CA THR A 95 -1.04 11.63 -11.04
C THR A 95 -0.65 13.12 -11.06
N PRO A 96 -0.35 13.75 -9.92
CA PRO A 96 0.14 15.13 -9.91
C PRO A 96 1.39 15.28 -10.79
N LYS A 97 1.31 16.14 -11.82
CA LYS A 97 2.39 16.37 -12.77
C LYS A 97 3.48 17.26 -12.16
N GLN A 98 4.55 16.62 -11.70
CA GLN A 98 5.66 17.31 -11.01
C GLN A 98 6.38 18.33 -11.88
N SER A 99 6.55 18.05 -13.18
CA SER A 99 7.15 18.99 -14.13
C SER A 99 6.35 20.29 -14.27
N GLU A 100 5.09 20.28 -13.86
CA GLU A 100 4.16 21.42 -13.90
C GLU A 100 3.96 22.00 -12.49
N GLY A 101 4.70 21.54 -11.47
CA GLY A 101 4.57 21.99 -10.08
C GLY A 101 3.26 21.57 -9.40
N ALA A 102 2.51 20.65 -10.00
CA ALA A 102 1.21 20.22 -9.50
C ALA A 102 1.35 19.28 -8.29
N ASP A 103 0.48 19.47 -7.30
CA ASP A 103 0.37 18.67 -6.07
C ASP A 103 -1.01 18.03 -5.89
N GLY A 104 -1.83 18.10 -6.93
CA GLY A 104 -3.15 17.50 -6.99
C GLY A 104 -3.50 17.09 -8.42
N VAL A 105 -4.67 16.49 -8.57
CA VAL A 105 -5.24 16.06 -9.85
C VAL A 105 -6.48 16.90 -10.11
N SER A 106 -6.49 17.60 -11.25
CA SER A 106 -7.58 18.48 -11.65
C SER A 106 -8.36 17.87 -12.81
N ALA A 107 -9.69 18.02 -12.79
CA ALA A 107 -10.56 17.59 -13.87
C ALA A 107 -11.70 18.59 -14.12
N PRO A 108 -12.12 18.77 -15.39
CA PRO A 108 -13.20 19.68 -15.77
C PRO A 108 -14.59 19.07 -15.47
N ILE A 109 -14.85 18.79 -14.20
CA ILE A 109 -16.13 18.24 -13.70
C ILE A 109 -16.97 19.40 -13.18
N ALA A 110 -18.19 19.63 -13.67
CA ALA A 110 -19.00 20.76 -13.20
C ALA A 110 -19.51 20.55 -11.75
N PRO A 111 -19.92 21.61 -11.04
CA PRO A 111 -20.44 21.49 -9.68
C PRO A 111 -21.61 20.51 -9.60
N GLY A 112 -21.57 19.56 -8.67
CA GLY A 112 -22.62 18.54 -8.50
C GLY A 112 -22.56 17.36 -9.49
N GLU A 113 -21.62 17.34 -10.43
CA GLU A 113 -21.49 16.26 -11.42
C GLU A 113 -20.57 15.13 -10.99
N LEU A 114 -19.77 15.29 -9.92
CA LEU A 114 -18.92 14.22 -9.39
C LEU A 114 -19.76 13.03 -8.91
N LYS A 115 -19.52 11.85 -9.48
CA LYS A 115 -20.23 10.60 -9.15
C LYS A 115 -19.38 9.62 -8.36
N ALA A 116 -18.10 9.53 -8.67
CA ALA A 116 -17.17 8.67 -7.96
C ALA A 116 -15.80 9.34 -7.85
N LEU A 117 -15.11 9.01 -6.78
CA LEU A 117 -13.74 9.47 -6.51
C LEU A 117 -13.00 8.31 -5.84
N ALA A 118 -11.79 8.03 -6.29
CA ALA A 118 -10.93 7.01 -5.70
C ALA A 118 -9.47 7.47 -5.69
N VAL A 119 -8.73 7.00 -4.69
CA VAL A 119 -7.29 7.26 -4.53
C VAL A 119 -6.52 5.96 -4.63
N PHE A 120 -5.41 5.98 -5.37
CA PHE A 120 -4.49 4.87 -5.46
C PHE A 120 -3.49 4.91 -4.29
N VAL A 121 -3.40 3.83 -3.53
CA VAL A 121 -2.49 3.69 -2.40
C VAL A 121 -1.60 2.46 -2.65
N PRO A 122 -0.31 2.65 -3.01
CA PRO A 122 0.56 1.59 -3.48
C PRO A 122 1.18 0.76 -2.34
N LEU A 123 0.33 0.15 -1.51
CA LEU A 123 0.81 -0.66 -0.38
C LEU A 123 0.96 -2.15 -0.75
N PRO A 124 1.90 -2.88 -0.11
CA PRO A 124 2.07 -4.31 -0.32
C PRO A 124 0.83 -5.14 0.04
N ALA A 125 0.06 -4.70 1.04
CA ALA A 125 -1.16 -5.35 1.47
C ALA A 125 -2.39 -4.43 1.30
N GLY A 126 -3.55 -5.06 1.06
CA GLY A 126 -4.84 -4.38 0.94
C GLY A 126 -5.25 -4.01 -0.48
N ALA A 127 -6.38 -3.33 -0.60
CA ALA A 127 -6.85 -2.79 -1.88
C ALA A 127 -5.95 -1.64 -2.30
N ARG A 128 -5.60 -1.55 -3.60
CA ARG A 128 -4.82 -0.43 -4.11
C ARG A 128 -5.65 0.80 -4.43
N TRP A 129 -6.92 0.61 -4.78
CA TRP A 129 -7.86 1.71 -5.02
C TRP A 129 -8.83 1.79 -3.85
N HIS A 130 -8.87 2.96 -3.20
CA HIS A 130 -9.80 3.23 -2.12
C HIS A 130 -10.85 4.24 -2.58
N SER A 131 -12.12 3.82 -2.57
CA SER A 131 -13.25 4.69 -2.85
C SER A 131 -13.39 5.76 -1.77
N VAL A 132 -13.66 6.98 -2.21
CA VAL A 132 -13.84 8.15 -1.35
C VAL A 132 -15.35 8.42 -1.24
N ASP A 133 -15.83 8.53 -0.01
CA ASP A 133 -17.22 8.90 0.25
C ASP A 133 -17.43 10.41 0.01
N VAL A 134 -17.82 10.74 -1.21
CA VAL A 134 -18.06 12.11 -1.67
C VAL A 134 -19.36 12.71 -1.13
N SER A 135 -20.23 11.92 -0.48
CA SER A 135 -21.46 12.42 0.14
C SER A 135 -21.19 13.28 1.38
N LYS A 136 -20.00 13.13 1.98
CA LYS A 136 -19.57 13.83 3.20
C LYS A 136 -18.69 15.06 2.93
N SER A 137 -18.29 15.27 1.69
CA SER A 137 -17.44 16.40 1.31
C SER A 137 -18.25 17.64 0.95
N ASP A 138 -17.81 18.80 1.44
CA ASP A 138 -18.25 20.09 0.92
C ASP A 138 -17.61 20.35 -0.46
N ILE A 139 -18.16 19.67 -1.48
CA ILE A 139 -17.74 19.74 -2.89
C ILE A 139 -17.93 21.16 -3.46
N SER A 140 -18.65 22.05 -2.76
CA SER A 140 -18.86 23.43 -3.22
C SER A 140 -17.55 24.19 -3.41
N SER A 141 -16.53 23.87 -2.60
CA SER A 141 -15.22 24.55 -2.61
C SER A 141 -14.37 24.29 -3.88
N ARG A 142 -14.77 23.36 -4.77
CA ARG A 142 -14.00 22.91 -5.95
C ARG A 142 -12.60 22.36 -5.66
N ALA A 143 -12.13 22.46 -4.43
CA ALA A 143 -10.84 21.99 -3.97
C ALA A 143 -11.06 20.97 -2.86
N LEU A 144 -10.85 19.69 -3.17
CA LEU A 144 -11.00 18.60 -2.23
C LEU A 144 -9.65 18.22 -1.63
N ARG A 145 -9.65 18.08 -0.31
CA ARG A 145 -8.58 17.46 0.47
C ARG A 145 -9.01 16.07 0.91
N ILE A 146 -8.12 15.11 0.71
CA ILE A 146 -8.23 13.75 1.23
C ILE A 146 -7.05 13.51 2.15
N ASP A 147 -7.32 13.17 3.41
CA ASP A 147 -6.29 12.72 4.35
C ASP A 147 -6.32 11.19 4.43
N LEU A 148 -5.13 10.60 4.27
CA LEU A 148 -4.89 9.18 4.40
C LEU A 148 -4.47 8.81 5.82
N GLU A 149 -4.92 7.65 6.28
CA GLU A 149 -4.45 6.99 7.49
C GLU A 149 -4.17 5.52 7.15
N LEU A 150 -2.94 5.09 7.41
CA LEU A 150 -2.46 3.77 7.02
C LEU A 150 -2.11 2.98 8.29
N PRO A 151 -2.72 1.80 8.52
CA PRO A 151 -2.29 0.95 9.61
C PRO A 151 -0.89 0.39 9.30
N GLU A 152 -0.08 0.17 10.32
CA GLU A 152 1.27 -0.40 10.18
C GLU A 152 1.26 -1.75 9.44
N SER A 153 0.20 -2.54 9.62
CA SER A 153 0.04 -3.83 8.93
C SER A 153 -0.05 -3.70 7.41
N ALA A 154 -0.43 -2.53 6.87
CA ALA A 154 -0.57 -2.33 5.44
C ALA A 154 0.78 -2.18 4.71
N SER A 155 1.85 -1.79 5.41
CA SER A 155 3.20 -1.75 4.83
C SER A 155 3.87 -3.12 4.80
N ARG A 156 3.36 -4.11 5.55
CA ARG A 156 3.92 -5.45 5.61
C ARG A 156 3.44 -6.30 4.44
N THR A 157 4.35 -7.09 3.89
CA THR A 157 4.09 -8.00 2.77
C THR A 157 3.38 -9.25 3.30
N PRO A 158 2.20 -9.62 2.77
CA PRO A 158 1.58 -10.90 3.08
C PRO A 158 2.50 -12.04 2.69
N LEU A 159 2.76 -12.96 3.60
CA LEU A 159 3.70 -14.05 3.41
C LEU A 159 3.11 -15.37 3.90
N HIS A 160 3.13 -16.35 3.00
CA HIS A 160 3.00 -17.77 3.33
C HIS A 160 4.24 -18.47 2.79
N MET A 161 5.07 -19.00 3.69
CA MET A 161 6.31 -19.68 3.31
C MET A 161 6.43 -21.01 4.03
N THR A 162 6.91 -22.04 3.33
CA THR A 162 7.28 -23.32 3.93
C THR A 162 8.77 -23.55 3.71
N LEU A 163 9.48 -23.81 4.80
CA LEU A 163 10.91 -24.10 4.84
C LEU A 163 11.12 -25.56 5.23
N ALA A 164 11.96 -26.28 4.50
CA ALA A 164 12.39 -27.62 4.89
C ALA A 164 13.46 -27.53 5.97
N LEU A 165 13.25 -28.22 7.09
CA LEU A 165 14.26 -28.40 8.14
C LEU A 165 15.19 -29.56 7.75
N ARG A 166 16.46 -29.23 7.54
CA ARG A 166 17.52 -30.19 7.23
C ARG A 166 18.10 -30.81 8.50
N GLU A 167 18.83 -31.91 8.35
CA GLU A 167 19.37 -32.66 9.49
C GLU A 167 20.47 -31.90 10.25
N ASP A 168 21.15 -30.99 9.55
CA ASP A 168 22.13 -30.05 10.10
C ASP A 168 21.49 -28.84 10.79
N GLY A 169 20.15 -28.80 10.87
CA GLY A 169 19.39 -27.70 11.47
C GLY A 169 19.16 -26.50 10.56
N ALA A 170 19.67 -26.52 9.33
CA ALA A 170 19.44 -25.44 8.37
C ALA A 170 18.00 -25.44 7.86
N LEU A 171 17.49 -24.24 7.56
CA LEU A 171 16.18 -24.06 6.93
C LEU A 171 16.36 -23.76 5.45
N VAL A 172 15.57 -24.43 4.61
CA VAL A 172 15.69 -24.31 3.16
C VAL A 172 14.36 -23.93 2.52
N ALA A 173 14.35 -22.82 1.77
CA ALA A 173 13.23 -22.39 0.94
C ALA A 173 13.52 -22.64 -0.55
N ALA A 174 12.56 -23.20 -1.28
CA ALA A 174 12.59 -23.20 -2.74
C ALA A 174 11.73 -22.04 -3.26
N GLN A 175 12.36 -20.99 -3.80
CA GLN A 175 11.67 -19.84 -4.41
C GLN A 175 12.15 -19.62 -5.85
N GLY A 176 11.23 -19.66 -6.81
CA GLY A 176 11.52 -19.24 -8.20
C GLY A 176 12.65 -20.01 -8.89
N GLY A 177 12.84 -21.30 -8.55
CA GLY A 177 13.93 -22.13 -9.09
C GLY A 177 15.29 -21.91 -8.42
N ARG A 178 15.34 -21.15 -7.32
CA ARG A 178 16.53 -20.96 -6.47
C ARG A 178 16.26 -21.44 -5.06
N GLU A 179 17.32 -21.91 -4.43
CA GLU A 179 17.30 -22.37 -3.04
C GLU A 179 17.86 -21.25 -2.15
N LEU A 180 17.06 -20.83 -1.16
CA LEU A 180 17.52 -20.00 -0.05
C LEU A 180 17.80 -20.92 1.13
N ARG A 181 19.00 -20.84 1.70
CA ARG A 181 19.41 -21.62 2.85
C ARG A 181 19.75 -20.68 3.99
N TYR A 182 19.09 -20.86 5.13
CA TYR A 182 19.31 -20.10 6.35
C TYR A 182 20.05 -20.99 7.36
N GLU A 183 21.16 -20.47 7.86
CA GLU A 183 21.96 -21.10 8.90
C GLU A 183 21.87 -20.24 10.16
N LYS A 184 21.95 -20.88 11.33
CA LYS A 184 21.91 -20.16 12.60
C LYS A 184 23.25 -19.45 12.79
N GLU A 185 23.22 -18.14 13.03
CA GLU A 185 24.38 -17.37 13.47
C GLU A 185 24.82 -17.72 14.91
#